data_AF-A0A2H6HCS4-F1
#
_entry.id   AF-A0A2H6HCS4-F1
#
_cell.length_a   1.000
_cell.length_b   1.000
_cell.length_c   1.000
_cell.angle_alpha   90.00
_cell.angle_beta   90.00
_cell.angle_gamma   90.00
#
_symmetry.space_group_name_H-M   'P 1'
#
loop_
_entity.id
_entity.type
_entity.pdbx_description
1 polymer ?
#
loop_
_entity_poly.entity_id
_entity_poly.type
_entity_poly.pdbx_seq_one_letter_code
_entity_poly.pdbx_strand_id
1 'polypeptide(L)'
;MLDAARKAERVLDGIDDVGGAANRIANGHAWAKHAAEFPDVASVGQFESLVLDVMENASEAKELVGGRRAFWSEGTLVIFDPASIDGGTVFRPRDGFAYYEGLS
;
A
#
# COMPACT_ATOMS: atom_id res chain seq x y z
N MET A 1 -4.15 2.80 -21.52
CA MET A 1 -2.88 2.46 -20.83
C MET A 1 -2.10 3.68 -20.31
N LEU A 2 -2.53 4.94 -20.55
CA LEU A 2 -1.88 6.15 -20.01
C LEU A 2 -2.53 6.72 -18.73
N ASP A 3 -3.67 6.19 -18.28
CA ASP A 3 -4.46 6.81 -17.18
C ASP A 3 -4.13 6.29 -15.77
N ALA A 4 -3.64 5.05 -15.61
CA ALA A 4 -3.39 4.44 -14.30
C ALA A 4 -2.19 5.09 -13.56
N ALA A 5 -1.05 5.21 -14.24
CA ALA A 5 0.14 5.88 -13.69
C ALA A 5 -0.16 7.34 -13.26
N ARG A 6 -1.04 8.02 -13.99
CA ARG A 6 -1.44 9.41 -13.71
C ARG A 6 -2.38 9.54 -12.51
N LYS A 7 -3.08 8.47 -12.12
CA LYS A 7 -3.89 8.41 -10.89
C LYS A 7 -3.01 8.19 -9.66
N ALA A 8 -2.05 7.26 -9.72
CA ALA A 8 -1.14 6.99 -8.61
C ALA A 8 -0.35 8.25 -8.22
N GLU A 9 0.24 8.95 -9.18
CA GLU A 9 0.94 10.23 -8.94
C GLU A 9 0.06 11.25 -8.20
N ARG A 10 -1.21 11.43 -8.61
CA ARG A 10 -2.13 12.35 -7.93
C ARG A 10 -2.50 11.94 -6.52
N VAL A 11 -2.52 10.63 -6.22
CA VAL A 11 -2.79 10.12 -4.87
C VAL A 11 -1.54 10.11 -4.00
N LEU A 12 -0.34 10.21 -4.57
CA LEU A 12 0.90 10.42 -3.81
C LEU A 12 1.10 11.87 -3.38
N ASP A 13 0.53 12.84 -4.10
CA ASP A 13 0.61 14.27 -3.76
C ASP A 13 0.22 14.52 -2.29
N GLY A 14 1.16 15.01 -1.48
CA GLY A 14 0.98 15.25 -0.04
C GLY A 14 1.36 14.07 0.87
N ILE A 15 2.01 13.03 0.36
CA ILE A 15 2.88 12.14 1.15
C ILE A 15 4.31 12.62 0.95
N ASP A 16 4.83 13.42 1.89
CA ASP A 16 6.14 14.09 1.74
C ASP A 16 7.33 13.12 1.70
N ASP A 17 7.19 11.93 2.30
CA ASP A 17 8.21 10.88 2.34
C ASP A 17 7.59 9.50 2.14
N VAL A 18 7.44 9.10 0.87
CA VAL A 18 6.87 7.80 0.49
C VAL A 18 7.77 6.64 0.94
N GLY A 19 9.10 6.81 0.85
CA GLY A 19 10.06 5.82 1.33
C GLY A 19 9.95 5.61 2.84
N GLY A 20 9.87 6.69 3.62
CA GLY A 20 9.64 6.62 5.07
C GLY A 20 8.26 6.06 5.44
N ALA A 21 7.23 6.29 4.62
CA ALA A 21 5.94 5.62 4.79
C ALA A 21 6.03 4.11 4.57
N ALA A 22 6.67 3.67 3.48
CA ALA A 22 6.89 2.25 3.18
C ALA A 22 7.70 1.56 4.30
N ASN A 23 8.76 2.21 4.78
CA ASN A 23 9.56 1.74 5.88
C ASN A 23 8.74 1.52 7.16
N ARG A 24 7.92 2.51 7.55
CA ARG A 24 7.06 2.41 8.75
C ARG A 24 6.01 1.31 8.61
N ILE A 25 5.40 1.18 7.45
CA ILE A 25 4.39 0.13 7.20
C ILE A 25 5.04 -1.25 7.33
N ALA A 26 6.16 -1.48 6.64
CA ALA A 26 6.81 -2.78 6.59
C ALA A 26 7.43 -3.19 7.93
N ASN A 27 8.07 -2.25 8.64
CA ASN A 27 8.72 -2.50 9.92
C ASN A 27 7.77 -2.37 11.13
N GLY A 28 6.55 -1.84 10.90
CA GLY A 28 5.46 -1.84 11.86
C GLY A 28 4.78 -3.20 11.99
N HIS A 29 3.52 -3.21 12.44
CA HIS A 29 2.82 -4.48 12.67
C HIS A 29 2.40 -5.21 11.40
N ALA A 30 2.57 -4.64 10.20
CA ALA A 30 2.11 -5.25 8.95
C ALA A 30 2.86 -6.57 8.65
N TRP A 31 4.19 -6.60 8.79
CA TRP A 31 4.97 -7.80 8.52
C TRP A 31 4.53 -8.98 9.40
N ALA A 32 4.47 -8.78 10.72
CA ALA A 32 4.08 -9.84 11.66
C ALA A 32 2.67 -10.38 11.39
N LYS A 33 1.76 -9.56 10.87
CA LYS A 33 0.37 -9.93 10.58
C LYS A 33 0.21 -10.61 9.21
N HIS A 34 0.90 -10.10 8.20
CA HIS A 34 0.58 -10.39 6.80
C HIS A 34 1.69 -11.14 6.05
N ALA A 35 2.90 -11.32 6.59
CA ALA A 35 4.00 -11.98 5.88
C ALA A 35 3.62 -13.36 5.30
N ALA A 36 2.74 -14.12 5.96
CA ALA A 36 2.26 -15.41 5.47
C ALA A 36 1.47 -15.34 4.15
N GLU A 37 0.97 -14.16 3.78
CA GLU A 37 0.26 -13.90 2.51
C GLU A 37 1.24 -13.67 1.34
N PHE A 38 2.53 -13.49 1.64
CA PHE A 38 3.59 -13.17 0.69
C PHE A 38 4.69 -14.24 0.71
N PRO A 39 4.40 -15.48 0.24
CA PRO A 39 5.39 -16.56 0.22
C PRO A 39 6.62 -16.27 -0.66
N ASP A 40 6.50 -15.30 -1.56
CA ASP A 40 7.53 -14.75 -2.45
C ASP A 40 8.42 -13.69 -1.78
N VAL A 41 8.05 -13.21 -0.58
CA VAL A 41 8.79 -12.21 0.18
C VAL A 41 9.46 -12.88 1.39
N ALA A 42 10.78 -12.98 1.37
CA ALA A 42 11.57 -13.71 2.36
C ALA A 42 12.08 -12.84 3.53
N SER A 43 11.89 -11.51 3.46
CA SER A 43 12.41 -10.58 4.48
C SER A 43 11.61 -9.29 4.57
N VAL A 44 11.71 -8.61 5.72
CA VAL A 44 11.12 -7.29 5.94
C VAL A 44 11.61 -6.26 4.91
N GLY A 45 12.88 -6.31 4.51
CA GLY A 45 13.42 -5.38 3.49
C GLY A 45 12.82 -5.59 2.10
N GLN A 46 12.54 -6.85 1.72
CA GLN A 46 11.79 -7.14 0.48
C GLN A 46 10.33 -6.72 0.60
N PHE A 47 9.74 -6.83 1.80
CA PHE A 47 8.40 -6.36 2.08
C PHE A 47 8.28 -4.84 1.98
N GLU A 48 9.25 -4.10 2.50
CA GLU A 48 9.37 -2.66 2.35
C GLU A 48 9.50 -2.24 0.88
N SER A 49 10.33 -2.95 0.12
CA SER A 49 10.47 -2.71 -1.32
C SER A 49 9.16 -2.95 -2.08
N LEU A 50 8.40 -3.98 -1.69
CA LEU A 50 7.08 -4.25 -2.25
C LEU A 50 6.08 -3.14 -1.90
N VAL A 51 6.07 -2.65 -0.65
CA VAL A 51 5.19 -1.54 -0.26
C VAL A 51 5.50 -0.29 -1.07
N LEU A 52 6.79 0.05 -1.19
CA LEU A 52 7.24 1.20 -1.98
C LEU A 52 6.80 1.07 -3.43
N ASP A 53 7.06 -0.08 -4.06
CA ASP A 53 6.68 -0.34 -5.45
C ASP A 53 5.16 -0.25 -5.67
N VAL A 54 4.35 -0.82 -4.77
CA VAL A 54 2.88 -0.72 -4.86
C VAL A 54 2.40 0.72 -4.71
N MET A 55 3.04 1.54 -3.87
CA MET A 55 2.68 2.96 -3.72
C MET A 55 3.06 3.78 -4.96
N GLU A 56 4.26 3.58 -5.51
CA GLU A 56 4.77 4.35 -6.66
C GLU A 56 4.17 3.91 -8.00
N ASN A 57 3.95 2.60 -8.17
CA ASN A 57 3.55 1.98 -9.43
C ASN A 57 2.15 1.35 -9.38
N ALA A 58 1.29 1.88 -8.50
CA ALA A 58 -0.08 1.37 -8.33
C ALA A 58 -0.85 1.34 -9.65
N SER A 59 -1.51 0.21 -9.92
CA SER A 59 -2.45 0.10 -11.04
C SER A 59 -3.75 0.89 -10.80
N GLU A 60 -4.18 0.98 -9.54
CA GLU A 60 -5.30 1.81 -9.10
C GLU A 60 -4.97 2.43 -7.75
N ALA A 61 -5.37 3.68 -7.55
CA ALA A 61 -5.24 4.37 -6.28
C ALA A 61 -6.45 5.28 -6.01
N LYS A 62 -6.81 5.45 -4.73
CA LYS A 62 -7.87 6.36 -4.30
C LYS A 62 -7.66 6.88 -2.88
N GLU A 63 -8.19 8.07 -2.64
CA GLU A 63 -8.36 8.60 -1.29
C GLU A 63 -9.50 7.88 -0.57
N LEU A 64 -9.35 7.74 0.74
CA LEU A 64 -10.35 7.21 1.66
C LEU A 64 -10.67 8.25 2.73
N VAL A 65 -11.75 8.01 3.48
CA VAL A 65 -12.11 8.82 4.65
C VAL A 65 -10.95 8.92 5.63
N GLY A 66 -10.75 10.12 6.17
CA GLY A 66 -9.72 10.42 7.18
C GLY A 66 -8.34 10.73 6.61
N GLY A 67 -8.22 11.03 5.31
CA GLY A 67 -6.94 11.32 4.66
C GLY A 67 -6.08 10.08 4.40
N ARG A 68 -6.65 8.89 4.61
CA ARG A 68 -6.07 7.61 4.24
C ARG A 68 -6.08 7.45 2.73
N ARG A 69 -5.19 6.62 2.21
CA ARG A 69 -5.04 6.38 0.77
C ARG A 69 -4.84 4.90 0.51
N ALA A 70 -5.50 4.37 -0.50
CA ALA A 70 -5.38 2.98 -0.90
C ALA A 70 -4.65 2.91 -2.25
N PHE A 71 -3.69 1.99 -2.36
CA PHE A 71 -2.91 1.69 -3.54
C PHE A 71 -3.03 0.20 -3.85
N TRP A 72 -3.36 -0.13 -5.09
CA TRP A 72 -3.58 -1.51 -5.54
C TRP A 72 -2.65 -1.86 -6.70
N SER A 73 -1.92 -2.96 -6.56
CA SER A 73 -1.15 -3.55 -7.65
C SER A 73 -1.06 -5.07 -7.50
N GLU A 74 -1.31 -5.81 -8.58
CA GLU A 74 -1.10 -7.27 -8.69
C GLU A 74 -1.59 -8.10 -7.48
N GLY A 75 -2.78 -7.80 -6.94
CA GLY A 75 -3.32 -8.55 -5.79
C GLY A 75 -2.87 -8.06 -4.41
N THR A 76 -1.97 -7.08 -4.38
CA THR A 76 -1.45 -6.43 -3.17
C THR A 76 -2.15 -5.10 -2.94
N LEU A 77 -2.61 -4.90 -1.71
CA LEU A 77 -3.22 -3.66 -1.26
C LEU A 77 -2.32 -3.01 -0.20
N VAL A 78 -1.92 -1.76 -0.44
CA VAL A 78 -1.33 -0.88 0.58
C VAL A 78 -2.37 0.15 0.97
N ILE A 79 -2.61 0.30 2.28
CA ILE A 79 -3.38 1.42 2.83
C ILE A 79 -2.43 2.27 3.64
N PHE A 80 -2.19 3.50 3.16
CA PHE A 80 -1.51 4.54 3.93
C PHE A 80 -2.50 5.20 4.89
N ASP A 81 -2.10 5.38 6.14
CA ASP A 81 -2.85 6.09 7.17
C ASP A 81 -1.95 7.06 7.93
N PRO A 82 -2.09 8.38 7.70
CA PRO A 82 -1.24 9.37 8.36
C PRO A 82 -1.47 9.47 9.88
N ALA A 83 -2.61 8.98 10.38
CA ALA A 83 -2.90 8.96 11.82
C ALA A 83 -2.33 7.72 12.53
N SER A 84 -1.87 6.72 11.77
CA SER A 84 -1.25 5.50 12.31
C SER A 84 0.22 5.73 12.64
N ILE A 85 0.65 5.24 13.81
CA ILE A 85 2.08 5.23 14.18
C ILE A 85 2.91 4.36 13.22
N ASP A 86 2.30 3.30 12.68
CA ASP A 86 2.91 2.40 11.69
C ASP A 86 2.74 2.91 10.25
N GLY A 87 2.07 4.05 10.05
CA GLY A 87 1.85 4.66 8.74
C GLY A 87 0.85 3.93 7.83
N GLY A 88 0.31 2.77 8.23
CA GLY A 88 -0.65 2.03 7.42
C GLY A 88 -0.61 0.52 7.57
N THR A 89 -0.99 -0.18 6.49
CA THR A 89 -0.90 -1.64 6.39
C THR A 89 -0.71 -2.07 4.92
N VAL A 90 -0.23 -3.30 4.72
CA VAL A 90 -0.13 -3.96 3.43
C VAL A 90 -0.54 -5.42 3.56
N PHE A 91 -1.34 -5.93 2.63
CA PHE A 91 -1.86 -7.29 2.65
C PHE A 91 -2.38 -7.74 1.27
N ARG A 92 -2.57 -9.05 1.09
CA ARG A 92 -3.26 -9.63 -0.08
C ARG A 92 -4.67 -10.09 0.33
N PRO A 93 -5.72 -9.30 0.07
CA PRO A 93 -7.07 -9.67 0.47
C PRO A 93 -7.55 -10.93 -0.26
N ARG A 94 -8.29 -11.79 0.44
CA ARG A 94 -8.88 -13.02 -0.15
C ARG A 94 -9.83 -12.72 -1.31
N ASP A 95 -10.61 -11.64 -1.19
CA ASP A 95 -11.56 -11.21 -2.22
C ASP A 95 -10.88 -10.38 -3.34
N GLY A 96 -9.56 -10.23 -3.28
CA GLY A 96 -8.78 -9.55 -4.31
C GLY A 96 -9.23 -8.11 -4.55
N PHE A 97 -9.33 -7.73 -5.83
CA PHE A 97 -9.67 -6.37 -6.24
C PHE A 97 -11.05 -5.90 -5.74
N ALA A 98 -12.00 -6.81 -5.54
CA ALA A 98 -13.31 -6.46 -5.00
C ALA A 98 -13.22 -5.85 -3.59
N TYR A 99 -12.25 -6.29 -2.79
CA TYR A 99 -11.97 -5.67 -1.49
C TYR A 99 -11.54 -4.21 -1.66
N TYR A 100 -10.62 -3.94 -2.60
CA TYR A 100 -10.16 -2.59 -2.91
C TYR A 100 -11.32 -1.70 -3.38
N GLU A 101 -12.18 -2.18 -4.28
CA GLU A 101 -13.33 -1.43 -4.79
C GLU A 101 -14.28 -1.00 -3.66
N GLY A 102 -14.49 -1.88 -2.67
CA GLY A 102 -15.36 -1.61 -1.52
C GLY A 102 -14.84 -0.61 -0.49
N LEU A 103 -13.58 -0.17 -0.57
CA LEU A 103 -13.01 0.80 0.37
C LEU A 103 -13.62 2.20 0.20
N SER A 104 -13.94 2.85 1.33
CA SER A 104 -14.39 4.24 1.42
C SER A 104 -13.59 5.03 2.45
#